data_AF-A0AAD6G4A5-F1
#
_entry.id   AF-A0AAD6G4A5-F1
#
_cell.length_a   1.000
_cell.length_b   1.000
_cell.length_c   1.000
_cell.angle_alpha   90.00
_cell.angle_beta   90.00
_cell.angle_gamma   90.00
#
_symmetry.space_group_name_H-M   'P 1'
#
loop_
_entity.id
_entity.type
_entity.pdbx_description
1 polymer ?
#
loop_
_entity_poly.entity_id
_entity_poly.type
_entity_poly.pdbx_seq_one_letter_code
_entity_poly.pdbx_strand_id
1 'polypeptide(L)'
;MNLDLPTVAELKQAAESGQRISAQDVSAISQVENRLTGRGPVRGGPADISVVADREVATAQSIAMKQMNFDSTVEEVSRKPQSLITQDDARIVQSTEGRAFNKPPGMGSVSAQVRSIANRNDYYNVPAVPTEVPAYITKEDAREAQRVESMYYGGQIPSYSTAANMQVSPGRWDLMGRRGSYY
;
A
#
# COMPACT_ATOMS: atom_id res chain seq x y z
N MET A 1 -1.52 -32.16 31.19
CA MET A 1 -1.24 -31.23 30.07
C MET A 1 -1.76 -29.88 30.51
N ASN A 2 -0.89 -28.92 30.80
CA ASN A 2 -1.33 -27.56 31.15
C ASN A 2 -1.92 -26.91 29.89
N LEU A 3 -3.21 -26.61 29.93
CA LEU A 3 -3.90 -25.78 28.95
C LEU A 3 -3.78 -24.34 29.44
N ASP A 4 -2.56 -23.82 29.48
CA ASP A 4 -2.35 -22.42 29.85
C ASP A 4 -2.73 -21.54 28.65
N LEU A 5 -3.91 -20.91 28.73
CA LEU A 5 -4.25 -19.82 27.82
C LEU A 5 -3.34 -18.63 28.13
N PRO A 6 -2.75 -17.97 27.11
CA PRO A 6 -2.06 -16.71 27.35
C PRO A 6 -3.08 -15.65 27.76
N THR A 7 -2.79 -14.97 28.86
CA THR A 7 -3.60 -13.88 29.38
C THR A 7 -3.57 -12.68 28.43
N VAL A 8 -4.57 -11.79 28.55
CA VAL A 8 -4.62 -10.52 27.80
C VAL A 8 -3.34 -9.68 27.97
N ALA A 9 -2.73 -9.70 29.16
CA ALA A 9 -1.51 -8.97 29.43
C ALA A 9 -0.33 -9.56 28.65
N GLU A 10 -0.21 -10.89 28.64
CA GLU A 10 0.84 -11.60 27.87
C GLU A 10 0.67 -11.40 26.37
N LEU A 11 -0.57 -11.40 25.85
CA LEU A 11 -0.84 -11.12 24.44
C LEU A 11 -0.42 -9.70 24.04
N LYS A 12 -0.69 -8.70 24.90
CA LYS A 12 -0.26 -7.32 24.67
C LYS A 12 1.26 -7.20 24.74
N GLN A 13 1.88 -7.81 25.76
CA GLN A 13 3.32 -7.79 25.93
C GLN A 13 4.05 -8.50 24.77
N ALA A 14 3.51 -9.62 24.29
CA ALA A 14 4.01 -10.32 23.11
C ALA A 14 3.95 -9.39 21.89
N ALA A 15 2.83 -8.72 21.66
CA ALA A 15 2.73 -7.72 20.59
C ALA A 15 3.75 -6.57 20.76
N GLU A 16 3.95 -6.06 21.98
CA GLU A 16 4.92 -5.00 22.28
C GLU A 16 6.38 -5.43 22.07
N SER A 17 6.69 -6.71 22.27
CA SER A 17 8.00 -7.29 21.95
C SER A 17 8.23 -7.50 20.45
N GLY A 18 7.22 -7.19 19.61
CA GLY A 18 7.27 -7.39 18.16
C GLY A 18 6.84 -8.79 17.72
N GLN A 19 6.30 -9.61 18.63
CA GLN A 19 5.80 -10.93 18.28
C GLN A 19 4.53 -10.81 17.44
N ARG A 20 4.49 -11.57 16.33
CA ARG A 20 3.33 -11.63 15.45
C ARG A 20 2.32 -12.64 16.01
N ILE A 21 1.08 -12.22 16.11
CA ILE A 21 -0.05 -13.09 16.45
C ILE A 21 -0.70 -13.50 15.14
N SER A 22 -0.49 -14.75 14.75
CA SER A 22 -1.04 -15.30 13.52
C SER A 22 -2.49 -15.76 13.68
N ALA A 23 -3.19 -15.97 12.56
CA ALA A 23 -4.52 -16.58 12.57
C ALA A 23 -4.51 -18.01 13.15
N GLN A 24 -3.37 -18.72 13.07
CA GLN A 24 -3.21 -20.03 13.70
C GLN A 24 -3.15 -19.91 15.22
N ASP A 25 -2.45 -18.92 15.75
CA ASP A 25 -2.37 -18.68 17.20
C ASP A 25 -3.75 -18.34 17.78
N VAL A 26 -4.50 -17.47 17.08
CA VAL A 26 -5.90 -17.16 17.44
C VAL A 26 -6.76 -18.42 17.44
N SER A 27 -6.60 -19.29 16.43
CA SER A 27 -7.35 -20.54 16.33
C SER A 27 -6.98 -21.53 17.43
N ALA A 28 -5.69 -21.61 17.79
CA ALA A 28 -5.21 -22.42 18.89
C ALA A 28 -5.77 -21.94 20.23
N ILE A 29 -5.73 -20.63 20.51
CA ILE A 29 -6.31 -20.03 21.70
C ILE A 29 -7.82 -20.30 21.75
N SER A 30 -8.53 -20.17 20.62
CA SER A 30 -9.97 -20.47 20.54
C SER A 30 -10.30 -21.96 20.74
N GLN A 31 -9.46 -22.88 20.24
CA GLN A 31 -9.64 -24.31 20.51
C GLN A 31 -9.43 -24.66 21.99
N VAL A 32 -8.42 -24.05 22.61
CA VAL A 32 -8.13 -24.24 24.04
C VAL A 32 -9.24 -23.61 24.88
N GLU A 33 -9.72 -22.42 24.52
CA GLU A 33 -10.89 -21.77 25.12
C GLU A 33 -12.13 -22.66 25.03
N ASN A 34 -12.44 -23.22 23.85
CA ASN A 34 -13.62 -24.05 23.67
C ASN A 34 -13.55 -25.35 24.52
N ARG A 35 -12.34 -25.86 24.76
CA ARG A 35 -12.10 -26.98 25.69
C ARG A 35 -12.26 -26.59 27.15
N LEU A 36 -11.92 -25.35 27.52
CA LEU A 36 -12.02 -24.81 28.89
C LEU A 36 -13.44 -24.34 29.25
N THR A 37 -14.12 -23.68 28.32
CA THR A 37 -15.48 -23.14 28.49
C THR A 37 -16.57 -24.16 28.20
N GLY A 38 -16.24 -25.27 27.53
CA GLY A 38 -17.15 -26.40 27.32
C GLY A 38 -18.43 -26.01 26.58
N ARG A 39 -18.38 -25.04 25.65
CA ARG A 39 -19.55 -24.61 24.86
C ARG A 39 -19.92 -25.65 23.79
N GLY A 40 -20.47 -26.77 24.23
CA GLY A 40 -21.72 -27.25 23.66
C GLY A 40 -22.89 -26.41 24.21
N PRO A 41 -24.05 -26.35 23.54
CA PRO A 41 -25.18 -25.56 24.01
C PRO A 41 -25.80 -26.18 25.27
N VAL A 42 -25.33 -25.84 26.49
CA VAL A 42 -26.00 -26.30 27.72
C VAL A 42 -25.98 -25.27 28.85
N ARG A 43 -27.20 -24.91 29.25
CA ARG A 43 -27.67 -24.55 30.59
C ARG A 43 -26.62 -24.67 31.72
N GLY A 44 -26.30 -23.54 32.36
CA GLY A 44 -26.25 -23.48 33.83
C GLY A 44 -24.93 -23.73 34.56
N GLY A 45 -23.78 -23.28 34.04
CA GLY A 45 -22.52 -23.21 34.78
C GLY A 45 -22.23 -21.80 35.36
N PRO A 46 -21.41 -21.67 36.43
CA PRO A 46 -21.14 -20.39 37.09
C PRO A 46 -20.48 -19.39 36.13
N ALA A 47 -21.07 -18.20 36.05
CA ALA A 47 -20.78 -17.18 35.03
C ALA A 47 -19.34 -16.64 35.03
N ASP A 48 -18.57 -16.81 36.11
CA ASP A 48 -17.27 -16.16 36.29
C ASP A 48 -16.13 -16.71 35.41
N ILE A 49 -16.17 -17.96 34.96
CA ILE A 49 -15.11 -18.52 34.07
C ILE A 49 -15.43 -18.23 32.59
N SER A 50 -16.70 -18.09 32.24
CA SER A 50 -17.16 -17.82 30.87
C SER A 50 -16.80 -16.41 30.38
N VAL A 51 -16.74 -15.39 31.25
CA VAL A 51 -16.51 -13.99 30.83
C VAL A 51 -15.03 -13.61 30.68
N VAL A 52 -14.11 -14.42 31.22
CA VAL A 52 -12.66 -14.12 31.17
C VAL A 52 -12.04 -14.72 29.90
N ALA A 53 -12.46 -15.92 29.50
CA ALA A 53 -11.93 -16.59 28.32
C ALA A 53 -12.35 -15.92 26.99
N ASP A 54 -13.61 -15.45 26.88
CA ASP A 54 -14.13 -14.74 25.69
C ASP A 54 -13.30 -13.46 25.36
N ARG A 55 -12.63 -12.88 26.37
CA ARG A 55 -11.83 -11.65 26.21
C ARG A 55 -10.45 -11.90 25.61
N GLU A 56 -9.87 -13.08 25.81
CA GLU A 56 -8.52 -13.42 25.36
C GLU A 56 -8.50 -13.68 23.86
N VAL A 57 -9.47 -14.45 23.35
CA VAL A 57 -9.66 -14.66 21.91
C VAL A 57 -10.02 -13.37 21.20
N ALA A 58 -10.94 -12.57 21.76
CA ALA A 58 -11.28 -11.27 21.18
C ALA A 58 -10.06 -10.33 21.12
N THR A 59 -9.18 -10.37 22.14
CA THR A 59 -7.97 -9.55 22.15
C THR A 59 -6.94 -10.06 21.14
N ALA A 60 -6.69 -11.37 21.09
CA ALA A 60 -5.78 -11.97 20.11
C ALA A 60 -6.24 -11.68 18.67
N GLN A 61 -7.53 -11.81 18.38
CA GLN A 61 -8.13 -11.43 17.09
C GLN A 61 -7.92 -9.95 16.77
N SER A 62 -8.18 -9.06 17.74
CA SER A 62 -8.00 -7.63 17.56
C SER A 62 -6.54 -7.27 17.24
N ILE A 63 -5.58 -7.87 17.95
CA ILE A 63 -4.15 -7.64 17.70
C ILE A 63 -3.74 -8.18 16.33
N ALA A 64 -4.13 -9.42 16.00
CA ALA A 64 -3.83 -10.04 14.71
C ALA A 64 -4.36 -9.20 13.54
N MET A 65 -5.59 -8.68 13.65
CA MET A 65 -6.18 -7.82 12.61
C MET A 65 -5.44 -6.49 12.47
N LYS A 66 -4.98 -5.88 13.57
CA LYS A 66 -4.17 -4.65 13.53
C LYS A 66 -2.80 -4.89 12.90
N GLN A 67 -2.15 -6.01 13.22
CA GLN A 67 -0.87 -6.41 12.65
C GLN A 67 -0.98 -6.69 11.15
N MET A 68 -2.04 -7.39 10.73
CA MET A 68 -2.33 -7.61 9.30
C MET A 68 -2.58 -6.29 8.56
N ASN A 69 -3.33 -5.37 9.15
CA ASN A 69 -3.56 -4.05 8.57
C ASN A 69 -2.25 -3.26 8.41
N PHE A 70 -1.35 -3.34 9.39
CA PHE A 70 0.00 -2.75 9.28
C PHE A 70 0.82 -3.39 8.16
N ASP A 71 0.77 -4.71 8.00
CA ASP A 71 1.50 -5.38 6.91
C ASP A 71 0.94 -4.97 5.54
N SER A 72 -0.38 -4.82 5.42
CA SER A 72 -1.03 -4.33 4.19
C SER A 72 -0.64 -2.89 3.86
N THR A 73 -0.59 -1.98 4.85
CA THR A 73 -0.16 -0.59 4.60
C THR A 73 1.31 -0.51 4.23
N VAL A 74 2.17 -1.31 4.85
CA VAL A 74 3.59 -1.40 4.46
C VAL A 74 3.73 -1.94 3.05
N GLU A 75 2.96 -2.96 2.67
CA GLU A 75 2.98 -3.51 1.32
C GLU A 75 2.54 -2.47 0.28
N GLU A 76 1.47 -1.72 0.55
CA GLU A 76 1.00 -0.65 -0.32
C GLU A 76 2.08 0.41 -0.55
N VAL A 77 2.75 0.86 0.52
CA VAL A 77 3.85 1.83 0.43
C VAL A 77 5.05 1.24 -0.30
N SER A 78 5.33 -0.05 -0.13
CA SER A 78 6.46 -0.72 -0.80
C SER A 78 6.27 -0.85 -2.32
N ARG A 79 5.02 -0.88 -2.80
CA ARG A 79 4.71 -0.89 -4.24
C ARG A 79 4.92 0.47 -4.90
N LYS A 80 4.96 1.55 -4.11
CA LYS A 80 5.26 2.90 -4.62
C LYS A 80 6.76 3.02 -4.85
N PRO A 81 7.20 3.66 -5.95
CA PRO A 81 8.62 3.98 -6.11
C PRO A 81 9.05 4.92 -4.99
N GLN A 82 10.31 4.79 -4.55
CA GLN A 82 10.82 5.55 -3.39
C GLN A 82 10.62 7.06 -3.53
N SER A 83 10.66 7.62 -4.75
CA SER A 83 10.44 9.04 -5.05
C SER A 83 9.01 9.54 -4.80
N LEU A 84 8.02 8.63 -4.81
CA LEU A 84 6.60 8.96 -4.58
C LEU A 84 6.15 8.68 -3.15
N ILE A 85 7.06 8.25 -2.27
CA ILE A 85 6.75 8.08 -0.84
C ILE A 85 6.63 9.46 -0.20
N THR A 86 5.45 9.76 0.34
CA THR A 86 5.11 11.07 0.92
C THR A 86 5.15 11.08 2.45
N GLN A 87 5.09 12.26 3.06
CA GLN A 87 4.93 12.37 4.52
C GLN A 87 3.60 11.79 5.02
N ASP A 88 2.57 11.82 4.19
CA ASP A 88 1.27 11.25 4.52
C ASP A 88 1.36 9.72 4.59
N ASP A 89 2.06 9.08 3.64
CA ASP A 89 2.37 7.64 3.69
C ASP A 89 3.11 7.29 4.99
N ALA A 90 4.14 8.07 5.33
CA ALA A 90 4.89 7.88 6.58
C ALA A 90 3.99 7.98 7.82
N ARG A 91 3.05 8.93 7.84
CA ARG A 91 2.10 9.11 8.95
C ARG A 91 1.13 7.94 9.09
N ILE A 92 0.65 7.41 7.97
CA ILE A 92 -0.26 6.25 7.95
C ILE A 92 0.47 5.01 8.48
N VAL A 93 1.69 4.74 7.99
CA VAL A 93 2.51 3.61 8.46
C VAL A 93 2.83 3.75 9.95
N GLN A 94 3.19 4.95 10.41
CA GLN A 94 3.46 5.21 11.83
C GLN A 94 2.24 4.95 12.73
N SER A 95 1.07 5.43 12.33
CA SER A 95 -0.18 5.25 13.07
C SER A 95 -0.61 3.78 13.13
N THR A 96 -0.48 3.06 12.02
CA THR A 96 -0.82 1.63 11.94
C THR A 96 0.17 0.77 12.73
N GLU A 97 1.46 1.09 12.70
CA GLU A 97 2.49 0.41 13.51
C GLU A 97 2.22 0.55 15.01
N GLY A 98 1.94 1.78 15.46
CA GLY A 98 1.65 2.02 16.88
C GLY A 98 0.42 1.27 17.38
N ARG A 99 -0.58 1.07 16.52
CA ARG A 99 -1.76 0.26 16.83
C ARG A 99 -1.46 -1.24 16.79
N ALA A 100 -0.61 -1.71 15.88
CA ALA A 100 -0.26 -3.11 15.70
C ALA A 100 0.57 -3.68 16.87
N PHE A 101 1.51 -2.88 17.39
CA PHE A 101 2.43 -3.32 18.45
C PHE A 101 2.17 -2.66 19.81
N ASN A 102 1.12 -1.85 19.95
CA ASN A 102 0.78 -1.08 21.17
C ASN A 102 1.96 -0.26 21.75
N LYS A 103 2.94 0.09 20.90
CA LYS A 103 4.16 0.79 21.30
C LYS A 103 4.42 1.95 20.34
N PRO A 104 4.96 3.09 20.81
CA PRO A 104 5.43 4.12 19.90
C PRO A 104 6.51 3.54 18.96
N PRO A 105 6.40 3.77 17.65
CA PRO A 105 7.42 3.34 16.69
C PRO A 105 8.78 3.97 17.02
N GLY A 106 9.82 3.14 17.10
CA GLY A 106 11.18 3.53 17.48
C GLY A 106 12.06 3.92 16.28
N MET A 107 13.29 4.40 16.55
CA MET A 107 14.23 4.87 15.51
C MET A 107 14.71 3.81 14.49
N GLY A 108 14.34 2.54 14.65
CA GLY A 108 14.62 1.47 13.68
C GLY A 108 13.37 0.88 13.03
N SER A 109 12.19 1.46 13.27
CA SER A 109 10.93 0.96 12.76
C SER A 109 10.78 1.14 11.25
N VAL A 110 9.84 0.40 10.65
CA VAL A 110 9.47 0.59 9.25
C VAL A 110 8.94 2.01 9.03
N SER A 111 8.13 2.53 9.95
CA SER A 111 7.65 3.93 9.88
C SER A 111 8.79 4.96 9.92
N ALA A 112 9.86 4.72 10.70
CA ALA A 112 11.03 5.61 10.72
C ALA A 112 11.77 5.60 9.37
N GLN A 113 11.87 4.44 8.72
CA GLN A 113 12.46 4.32 7.39
C GLN A 113 11.62 5.03 6.32
N VAL A 114 10.30 4.80 6.30
CA VAL A 114 9.37 5.46 5.37
C VAL A 114 9.44 6.99 5.55
N ARG A 115 9.47 7.47 6.80
CA ARG A 115 9.63 8.90 7.10
C ARG A 115 10.97 9.44 6.62
N SER A 116 12.06 8.69 6.76
CA SER A 116 13.36 9.11 6.25
C SER A 116 13.36 9.25 4.72
N ILE A 117 12.65 8.38 4.00
CA ILE A 117 12.52 8.46 2.55
C ILE A 117 11.64 9.66 2.17
N ALA A 118 10.50 9.84 2.83
CA ALA A 118 9.62 10.99 2.62
C ALA A 118 10.35 12.33 2.83
N ASN A 119 11.06 12.48 3.96
CA ASN A 119 11.85 13.67 4.25
C ASN A 119 12.93 13.93 3.19
N ARG A 120 13.52 12.86 2.64
CA ARG A 120 14.50 12.96 1.56
C ARG A 120 13.84 13.47 0.28
N ASN A 121 12.66 12.97 -0.08
CA ASN A 121 11.92 13.40 -1.26
C ASN A 121 11.51 14.87 -1.18
N ASP A 122 11.02 15.29 -0.02
CA ASP A 122 10.70 16.71 0.26
C ASP A 122 11.94 17.59 0.14
N TYR A 123 13.08 17.14 0.69
CA TYR A 123 14.33 17.89 0.63
C TYR A 123 14.83 18.11 -0.80
N TYR A 124 14.72 17.08 -1.65
CA TYR A 124 15.09 17.19 -3.06
C TYR A 124 13.98 17.82 -3.93
N ASN A 125 12.87 18.25 -3.33
CA ASN A 125 11.68 18.79 -4.00
C ASN A 125 11.27 17.94 -5.21
N VAL A 126 11.44 16.61 -5.09
CA VAL A 126 11.06 15.66 -6.14
C VAL A 126 9.54 15.73 -6.20
N PRO A 127 8.95 16.27 -7.29
CA PRO A 127 7.51 16.37 -7.35
C PRO A 127 6.96 14.94 -7.22
N ALA A 128 5.95 14.74 -6.37
CA ALA A 128 5.14 13.51 -6.33
C ALA A 128 4.27 13.36 -7.60
N VAL A 129 4.75 13.90 -8.71
CA VAL A 129 4.20 13.74 -10.04
C VAL A 129 4.69 12.36 -10.47
N PRO A 130 3.78 11.42 -10.81
CA PRO A 130 4.19 10.25 -11.58
C PRO A 130 4.92 10.85 -12.77
N THR A 131 6.25 10.68 -12.84
CA THR A 131 7.07 11.21 -13.93
C THR A 131 6.29 10.93 -15.19
N GLU A 132 5.70 11.98 -15.76
CA GLU A 132 4.90 11.85 -16.95
C GLU A 132 5.85 11.16 -17.91
N VAL A 133 5.50 9.92 -18.26
CA VAL A 133 6.07 9.30 -19.45
C VAL A 133 6.09 10.42 -20.48
N PRO A 134 7.25 10.79 -21.06
CA PRO A 134 7.29 11.87 -22.03
C PRO A 134 6.16 11.56 -23.00
N ALA A 135 5.12 12.39 -23.00
CA ALA A 135 3.89 12.09 -23.70
C ALA A 135 4.27 12.10 -25.17
N TYR A 136 4.58 10.91 -25.69
CA TYR A 136 4.97 10.75 -27.07
C TYR A 136 3.71 11.08 -27.86
N ILE A 137 3.71 12.26 -28.47
CA ILE A 137 2.65 12.68 -29.39
C ILE A 137 2.63 11.63 -30.50
N THR A 138 1.55 10.87 -30.59
CA THR A 138 1.43 9.89 -31.66
C THR A 138 1.19 10.60 -32.99
N LYS A 139 1.45 9.91 -34.11
CA LYS A 139 1.15 10.48 -35.44
C LYS A 139 -0.32 10.86 -35.58
N GLU A 140 -1.21 10.12 -34.94
CA GLU A 140 -2.65 10.37 -34.97
C GLU A 140 -2.96 11.68 -34.24
N ASP A 141 -2.42 11.86 -33.02
CA ASP A 141 -2.63 13.07 -32.22
C ASP A 141 -2.09 14.33 -32.93
N ALA A 142 -0.91 14.23 -33.54
CA ALA A 142 -0.34 15.34 -34.32
C ALA A 142 -1.19 15.68 -35.55
N ARG A 143 -1.70 14.65 -36.25
CA ARG A 143 -2.56 14.83 -37.43
C ARG A 143 -3.91 15.42 -37.05
N GLU A 144 -4.49 15.01 -35.93
CA GLU A 144 -5.75 15.54 -35.43
C GLU A 144 -5.62 17.01 -35.05
N ALA A 145 -4.57 17.37 -34.29
CA ALA A 145 -4.28 18.76 -33.95
C ALA A 145 -4.10 19.64 -35.21
N GLN A 146 -3.34 19.14 -36.19
CA GLN A 146 -3.14 19.84 -37.46
C GLN A 146 -4.45 19.98 -38.26
N ARG A 147 -5.30 18.95 -38.28
CA ARG A 147 -6.59 18.99 -38.97
C ARG A 147 -7.53 20.02 -38.34
N VAL A 148 -7.59 20.06 -37.01
CA VAL A 148 -8.45 21.01 -36.28
C VAL A 148 -7.97 22.44 -36.49
N GLU A 149 -6.67 22.71 -36.37
CA GLU A 149 -6.13 24.05 -36.62
C GLU A 149 -6.28 24.47 -38.09
N SER A 150 -6.10 23.54 -39.03
CA SER A 150 -6.37 23.78 -40.45
C SER A 150 -7.85 24.11 -40.72
N MET A 151 -8.80 23.55 -39.96
CA MET A 151 -10.22 23.93 -40.07
C MET A 151 -10.45 25.35 -39.56
N TYR A 152 -9.74 25.75 -38.51
CA TYR A 152 -9.86 27.08 -37.92
C TYR A 152 -9.23 28.19 -38.77
N TYR A 153 -8.11 27.89 -39.44
CA TYR A 153 -7.35 28.84 -40.26
C TYR A 153 -7.57 28.68 -41.78
N GLY A 154 -8.65 28.01 -42.20
CA GLY A 154 -9.05 27.97 -43.60
C GLY A 154 -8.12 27.17 -44.53
N GLY A 155 -7.49 26.12 -44.03
CA GLY A 155 -6.64 25.21 -44.81
C GLY A 155 -5.13 25.40 -44.61
N GLN A 156 -4.70 26.44 -43.90
CA GLN A 156 -3.29 26.72 -43.64
C GLN A 156 -3.00 26.78 -42.15
N ILE A 157 -2.03 25.99 -41.69
CA ILE A 157 -1.58 26.00 -40.30
C ILE A 157 -0.46 27.04 -40.19
N PRO A 158 -0.60 28.05 -39.32
CA PRO A 158 0.46 29.04 -39.11
C PRO A 158 1.73 28.38 -38.57
N SER A 159 2.91 28.75 -39.06
CA SER A 159 4.19 28.13 -38.67
C SER A 159 4.55 28.29 -37.20
N TYR A 160 3.93 29.25 -36.50
CA TYR A 160 4.10 29.51 -35.07
C TYR A 160 3.07 28.80 -34.19
N SER A 161 2.11 28.09 -34.79
CA SER A 161 1.03 27.42 -34.06
C SER A 161 1.51 26.20 -33.30
N THR A 162 0.72 25.79 -32.31
CA THR A 162 1.01 24.63 -31.48
C THR A 162 1.07 23.35 -32.33
N ALA A 163 0.19 23.18 -33.32
CA ALA A 163 0.22 22.00 -34.20
C ALA A 163 1.40 22.00 -35.20
N ALA A 164 1.96 23.17 -35.54
CA ALA A 164 3.18 23.26 -36.36
C ALA A 164 4.44 22.81 -35.60
N ASN A 165 4.47 22.99 -34.29
CA ASN A 165 5.59 22.62 -33.42
C ASN A 165 5.51 21.19 -32.85
N MET A 166 4.50 20.40 -33.20
CA MET A 166 4.39 19.01 -32.74
C MET A 166 5.44 18.12 -33.40
N GLN A 167 6.42 17.65 -32.63
CA GLN A 167 7.46 16.73 -33.09
C GLN A 167 6.96 15.27 -33.04
N VAL A 168 6.99 14.60 -34.19
CA VAL A 168 6.67 13.17 -34.29
C VAL A 168 7.94 12.35 -34.05
N SER A 169 7.98 11.55 -32.99
CA SER A 169 9.01 10.52 -32.86
C SER A 169 8.66 9.35 -33.79
N PRO A 170 9.52 8.98 -34.77
CA PRO A 170 9.27 7.78 -35.55
C PRO A 170 9.38 6.56 -34.63
N GLY A 171 8.25 5.88 -34.41
CA GLY A 171 8.24 4.57 -33.80
C GLY A 171 9.19 3.65 -34.59
N ARG A 172 9.95 2.82 -33.86
CA ARG A 172 10.98 1.87 -34.34
C ARG A 172 10.53 0.94 -35.50
N TRP A 173 9.26 0.98 -35.89
CA TRP A 173 8.66 0.21 -36.97
C TRP A 173 8.68 0.90 -38.35
N ASP A 174 8.85 2.23 -38.43
CA ASP A 174 8.88 2.94 -39.72
C ASP A 174 10.21 2.82 -40.48
N LEU A 175 11.30 2.50 -39.78
CA LEU A 175 12.63 2.37 -40.42
C LEU A 175 12.79 1.07 -41.23
N MET A 176 11.90 0.08 -41.06
CA MET A 176 11.96 -1.18 -41.82
C MET A 176 11.17 -1.15 -43.15
N GLY A 177 10.28 -0.19 -43.35
CA GLY A 177 9.44 -0.12 -44.56
C GLY A 177 10.06 0.61 -45.76
N ARG A 178 11.22 1.28 -45.60
CA ARG A 178 11.80 2.15 -46.64
C ARG A 178 13.17 1.69 -47.15
N ARG A 179 13.39 0.37 -47.21
CA ARG A 179 14.48 -0.25 -48.00
C ARG A 179 13.90 -1.24 -48.99
N GLY A 180 13.42 -0.73 -50.12
CA GLY A 180 12.95 -1.57 -51.20
C GLY A 180 12.43 -0.74 -52.37
N SER A 181 13.34 -0.10 -53.12
CA SER A 181 13.24 0.05 -54.58
C SER A 181 14.41 0.92 -55.07
N TYR A 182 15.47 0.26 -55.52
CA TYR A 182 16.40 0.80 -56.52
C TYR A 182 16.76 -0.38 -57.42
N TYR A 183 16.01 -0.51 -58.50
CA TYR A 183 16.45 -0.99 -59.81
C TYR A 183 15.70 -0.18 -60.86
#